data_AF-A0A2Z4G6F3-F1
#
_entry.id   AF-A0A2Z4G6F3-F1
#
_cell.length_a   1.000
_cell.length_b   1.000
_cell.length_c   1.000
_cell.angle_alpha   90.00
_cell.angle_beta   90.00
_cell.angle_gamma   90.00
#
_symmetry.space_group_name_H-M   'P 1'
#
loop_
_entity.id
_entity.type
_entity.pdbx_description
1 polymer ?
#
loop_
_entity_poly.entity_id
_entity_poly.type
_entity_poly.pdbx_seq_one_letter_code
_entity_poly.pdbx_strand_id
1 'polypeptide(L)'
;MKNTITMLKSDLDGNFNLSSEHNLVYKKYNKAYQNLLNRKFKNQKKSPLFELYNILRNATFQKESVFIGTSINGVLKLEVLKEGIPDKKYNTLIEPKDNSIFSASYLVWFLSHSVVENFLSLKTQGSIQPSIPTEALYNLKIPEPLNIKTNRKNENTISVEKSSYRKLIGIYYEDYRRNFEASSYMTAAILAGAIAEVILYEVLIENEVNEKLLEGKTLGNLIRDIQLLKLDEDLGFFITHFVDVQKLRNQAIHAGLAIGNIEKGAEIEKHELNCLDQIIKHFGI
;
A
#
# COMPACT_ATOMS: atom_id res chain seq x y z
N MET A 1 -14.20 46.91 -4.28
CA MET A 1 -14.54 46.75 -2.85
C MET A 1 -13.74 45.56 -2.30
N LYS A 2 -12.91 45.77 -1.27
CA LYS A 2 -12.17 44.70 -0.60
C LYS A 2 -13.11 44.02 0.40
N ASN A 3 -13.45 42.76 0.18
CA ASN A 3 -14.17 41.95 1.16
C ASN A 3 -13.19 41.56 2.27
N THR A 4 -13.20 42.33 3.35
CA THR A 4 -12.55 41.96 4.60
C THR A 4 -13.41 40.86 5.23
N ILE A 5 -12.93 39.61 5.17
CA ILE A 5 -13.53 38.50 5.91
C ILE A 5 -13.12 38.68 7.37
N THR A 6 -14.01 39.24 8.18
CA THR A 6 -13.83 39.29 9.64
C THR A 6 -14.07 37.88 10.17
N MET A 7 -12.98 37.13 10.42
CA MET A 7 -13.08 35.86 11.16
C MET A 7 -13.51 36.17 12.59
N LEU A 8 -14.76 35.87 12.93
CA LEU A 8 -15.23 35.78 14.31
C LEU A 8 -14.44 34.64 14.99
N LYS A 9 -13.38 34.98 15.73
CA LYS A 9 -12.76 34.05 16.67
C LYS A 9 -13.78 33.76 17.76
N SER A 10 -14.17 32.50 17.91
CA SER A 10 -15.03 32.09 19.02
C SER A 10 -14.27 32.23 20.35
N ASP A 11 -14.96 32.56 21.44
CA ASP A 11 -14.36 32.64 22.79
C ASP A 11 -13.76 31.29 23.24
N LEU A 12 -14.17 30.18 22.63
CA LEU A 12 -13.59 28.85 22.84
C LEU A 12 -12.17 28.72 22.26
N ASP A 13 -11.88 29.39 21.15
CA ASP A 13 -10.56 29.37 20.49
C ASP A 13 -9.50 30.09 21.34
N GLY A 14 -9.91 31.14 22.07
CA GLY A 14 -9.05 31.88 22.99
C GLY A 14 -8.72 31.13 24.28
N ASN A 15 -9.65 30.31 24.78
CA ASN A 15 -9.50 29.57 26.04
C ASN A 15 -8.80 28.20 25.90
N PHE A 16 -8.90 27.56 24.73
CA PHE A 16 -8.33 26.22 24.50
C PHE A 16 -7.21 26.18 23.45
N ASN A 17 -6.84 27.32 22.87
CA ASN A 17 -5.77 27.45 21.87
C ASN A 17 -5.87 26.46 20.69
N LEU A 18 -7.08 26.00 20.39
CA LEU A 18 -7.38 24.91 19.44
C LEU A 18 -6.93 25.25 18.02
N SER A 19 -7.14 26.50 17.58
CA SER A 19 -6.61 26.99 16.31
C SER A 19 -5.09 26.97 16.23
N SER A 20 -4.36 27.18 17.34
CA SER A 20 -2.89 27.14 17.34
C SER A 20 -2.35 25.71 17.21
N GLU A 21 -2.96 24.75 17.92
CA GLU A 21 -2.60 23.33 17.87
C GLU A 21 -2.94 22.73 16.51
N HIS A 22 -4.15 23.00 15.99
CA HIS A 22 -4.55 22.59 14.65
C HIS A 22 -3.61 23.17 13.59
N ASN A 23 -3.19 24.44 13.72
CA ASN A 23 -2.22 25.04 12.80
C ASN A 23 -0.83 24.39 12.89
N LEU A 24 -0.40 23.95 14.07
CA LEU A 24 0.89 23.30 14.29
C LEU A 24 0.91 21.88 13.71
N VAL A 25 -0.18 21.13 13.93
CA VAL A 25 -0.44 19.84 13.29
C VAL A 25 -0.50 20.00 11.77
N TYR A 26 -1.28 20.94 11.25
CA TYR A 26 -1.37 21.19 9.82
C TYR A 26 0.00 21.53 9.20
N LYS A 27 0.80 22.39 9.84
CA LYS A 27 2.17 22.70 9.40
C LYS A 27 3.05 21.46 9.33
N LYS A 28 2.97 20.56 10.32
CA LYS A 28 3.73 19.30 10.35
C LYS A 28 3.40 18.42 9.15
N TYR A 29 2.13 18.18 8.87
CA TYR A 29 1.71 17.31 7.77
C TYR A 29 1.88 17.94 6.40
N ASN A 30 1.68 19.25 6.25
CA ASN A 30 2.02 19.95 5.02
C ASN A 30 3.53 19.86 4.75
N LYS A 31 4.39 20.01 5.77
CA LYS A 31 5.84 19.81 5.62
C LYS A 31 6.18 18.38 5.22
N ALA A 32 5.54 17.38 5.82
CA ALA A 32 5.73 15.97 5.44
C ALA A 32 5.33 15.71 3.98
N TYR A 33 4.20 16.27 3.55
CA TYR A 33 3.73 16.19 2.17
C TYR A 33 4.70 16.86 1.18
N GLN A 34 5.17 18.09 1.47
CA GLN A 34 6.19 18.74 0.64
C GLN A 34 7.49 17.93 0.60
N ASN A 35 7.89 17.31 1.71
CA ASN A 35 9.06 16.43 1.75
C ASN A 35 8.88 15.17 0.90
N LEU A 36 7.69 14.55 0.91
CA LEU A 36 7.38 13.43 0.02
C LEU A 36 7.57 13.84 -1.44
N LEU A 37 6.99 14.98 -1.84
CA LEU A 37 7.12 15.51 -3.20
C LEU A 37 8.58 15.83 -3.58
N ASN A 38 9.36 16.38 -2.66
CA ASN A 38 10.72 16.83 -2.93
C ASN A 38 11.78 15.72 -2.84
N ARG A 39 11.50 14.64 -2.09
CA ARG A 39 12.41 13.51 -1.93
C ARG A 39 12.07 12.38 -2.88
N LYS A 40 10.88 11.77 -2.72
CA LYS A 40 10.44 10.61 -3.52
C LYS A 40 10.15 11.00 -4.97
N PHE A 41 9.59 12.20 -5.19
CA PHE A 41 9.18 12.68 -6.51
C PHE A 41 10.02 13.85 -7.02
N LYS A 42 11.28 13.95 -6.58
CA LYS A 42 12.22 15.04 -6.89
C LYS A 42 12.24 15.42 -8.38
N ASN A 43 12.40 14.42 -9.24
CA ASN A 43 12.60 14.61 -10.69
C ASN A 43 11.28 14.60 -11.49
N GLN A 44 10.13 14.50 -10.83
CA GLN A 44 8.82 14.46 -11.49
C GLN A 44 8.26 15.88 -11.57
N LYS A 45 7.67 16.22 -12.72
CA LYS A 45 6.80 17.40 -12.83
C LYS A 45 5.64 17.23 -11.85
N LYS A 46 5.18 18.30 -11.23
CA LYS A 46 4.13 18.25 -10.18
C LYS A 46 3.01 19.15 -10.64
N SER A 47 1.87 18.56 -10.94
CA SER A 47 0.72 19.28 -11.49
C SER A 47 -0.43 19.21 -10.48
N PRO A 48 -1.18 20.30 -10.28
CA PRO A 48 -2.39 20.27 -9.47
C PRO A 48 -3.38 19.20 -9.95
N LEU A 49 -4.05 18.52 -9.01
CA LEU A 49 -5.02 17.45 -9.29
C LEU A 49 -6.10 17.89 -10.29
N PHE A 50 -6.63 19.12 -10.13
CA PHE A 50 -7.68 19.64 -11.01
C PHE A 50 -7.22 19.84 -12.46
N GLU A 51 -5.90 19.94 -12.72
CA GLU A 51 -5.38 20.02 -14.09
C GLU A 51 -5.45 18.66 -14.78
N LEU A 52 -5.34 17.58 -14.01
CA LEU A 52 -5.19 16.21 -14.51
C LEU A 52 -6.50 15.40 -14.45
N TYR A 53 -7.38 15.75 -13.52
CA TYR A 53 -8.63 15.04 -13.24
C TYR A 53 -9.80 16.03 -13.11
N ASN A 54 -11.00 15.55 -13.46
CA ASN A 54 -12.27 16.20 -13.18
C ASN A 54 -12.71 15.84 -11.75
N ILE A 55 -13.01 16.85 -10.93
CA ILE A 55 -13.50 16.67 -9.57
C ILE A 55 -15.00 16.95 -9.61
N LEU A 56 -15.81 15.90 -9.46
CA LEU A 56 -17.26 15.95 -9.58
C LEU A 56 -17.90 15.71 -8.21
N ARG A 57 -18.92 16.51 -7.88
CA ARG A 57 -19.77 16.30 -6.69
C ARG A 57 -21.15 15.86 -7.12
N ASN A 58 -21.70 14.84 -6.46
CA ASN A 58 -23.04 14.32 -6.73
C ASN A 58 -23.30 13.96 -8.21
N ALA A 59 -22.26 13.49 -8.91
CA ALA A 59 -22.36 13.11 -10.31
C ALA A 59 -22.62 11.61 -10.49
N THR A 60 -23.22 11.25 -11.61
CA THR A 60 -23.26 9.87 -12.11
C THR A 60 -21.86 9.48 -12.56
N PHE A 61 -21.31 8.40 -12.01
CA PHE A 61 -19.92 8.03 -12.27
C PHE A 61 -19.75 7.28 -13.58
N GLN A 62 -18.62 7.50 -14.23
CA GLN A 62 -18.18 6.70 -15.38
C GLN A 62 -17.27 5.54 -14.94
N LYS A 63 -17.10 4.53 -15.79
CA LYS A 63 -16.14 3.43 -15.55
C LYS A 63 -14.74 4.02 -15.32
N GLU A 64 -13.99 3.51 -14.34
CA GLU A 64 -12.69 4.05 -13.91
C GLU A 64 -12.76 5.39 -13.16
N SER A 65 -13.87 5.71 -12.52
CA SER A 65 -13.92 6.81 -11.54
C SER A 65 -13.28 6.40 -10.21
N VAL A 66 -12.58 7.33 -9.56
CA VAL A 66 -12.10 7.16 -8.18
C VAL A 66 -13.10 7.81 -7.24
N PHE A 67 -13.70 7.01 -6.37
CA PHE A 67 -14.44 7.49 -5.23
C PHE A 67 -13.48 7.88 -4.11
N ILE A 68 -13.68 9.08 -3.56
CA ILE A 68 -13.00 9.53 -2.36
C ILE A 68 -14.03 9.90 -1.30
N GLY A 69 -14.12 9.05 -0.29
CA GLY A 69 -14.93 9.27 0.89
C GLY A 69 -14.07 9.46 2.14
N THR A 70 -14.66 10.04 3.18
CA THR A 70 -14.10 9.94 4.53
C THR A 70 -15.13 9.30 5.46
N SER A 71 -14.65 8.50 6.40
CA SER A 71 -15.47 7.98 7.49
C SER A 71 -15.73 9.08 8.53
N ILE A 72 -16.67 8.82 9.45
CA ILE A 72 -16.96 9.69 10.60
C ILE A 72 -15.70 9.90 11.47
N ASN A 73 -14.74 8.97 11.41
CA ASN A 73 -13.49 9.02 12.17
C ASN A 73 -12.34 9.70 11.38
N GLY A 74 -12.63 10.31 10.23
CA GLY A 74 -11.63 11.00 9.41
C GLY A 74 -10.78 10.09 8.51
N VAL A 75 -10.92 8.76 8.60
CA VAL A 75 -10.21 7.80 7.74
C VAL A 75 -10.70 7.93 6.29
N LEU A 76 -9.77 7.98 5.35
CA LEU A 76 -10.06 8.02 3.92
C LEU A 76 -10.49 6.67 3.37
N LYS A 77 -11.50 6.70 2.49
CA LYS A 77 -11.95 5.56 1.71
C LYS A 77 -11.71 5.88 0.25
N LEU A 78 -10.84 5.09 -0.39
CA LEU A 78 -10.51 5.18 -1.80
C LEU A 78 -11.04 3.92 -2.50
N GLU A 79 -11.84 4.09 -3.53
CA GLU A 79 -12.38 2.95 -4.28
C GLU A 79 -12.39 3.28 -5.78
N VAL A 80 -11.85 2.38 -6.61
CA VAL A 80 -12.01 2.48 -8.07
C VAL A 80 -13.32 1.82 -8.46
N LEU A 81 -14.22 2.59 -9.05
CA LEU A 81 -15.54 2.11 -9.43
C LEU A 81 -15.47 1.33 -10.76
N LYS A 82 -15.87 0.05 -10.70
CA LYS A 82 -15.72 -0.92 -11.80
C LYS A 82 -16.93 -0.99 -12.75
N GLU A 83 -18.13 -0.67 -12.27
CA GLU A 83 -19.38 -0.78 -13.03
C GLU A 83 -20.27 0.43 -12.75
N GLY A 84 -20.80 1.08 -13.80
CA GLY A 84 -21.67 2.26 -13.71
C GLY A 84 -23.00 1.97 -13.02
N ILE A 85 -23.04 2.07 -11.69
CA ILE A 85 -24.25 1.92 -10.89
C ILE A 85 -24.80 3.33 -10.61
N PRO A 86 -26.05 3.65 -10.97
CA PRO A 86 -26.66 4.86 -10.49
C PRO A 86 -26.94 4.70 -9.00
N ASP A 87 -26.67 5.76 -8.26
CA ASP A 87 -27.26 6.03 -6.94
C ASP A 87 -26.50 5.51 -5.71
N LYS A 88 -25.49 6.28 -5.29
CA LYS A 88 -25.36 6.69 -3.89
C LYS A 88 -24.90 8.14 -3.85
N LYS A 89 -25.33 8.89 -2.84
CA LYS A 89 -24.82 10.22 -2.47
C LYS A 89 -23.33 10.11 -2.12
N TYR A 90 -22.45 10.10 -3.12
CA TYR A 90 -21.01 10.04 -2.94
C TYR A 90 -20.45 11.46 -2.78
N ASN A 91 -19.66 11.67 -1.73
CA ASN A 91 -19.22 13.00 -1.32
C ASN A 91 -18.22 13.65 -2.29
N THR A 92 -17.43 12.89 -3.07
CA THR A 92 -16.62 13.40 -4.21
C THR A 92 -16.20 12.26 -5.13
N LEU A 93 -16.32 12.46 -6.44
CA LEU A 93 -15.82 11.58 -7.50
C LEU A 93 -14.69 12.27 -8.25
N ILE A 94 -13.65 11.52 -8.59
CA ILE A 94 -12.52 12.02 -9.38
C ILE A 94 -12.33 11.15 -10.62
N GLU A 95 -12.42 11.78 -11.78
CA GLU A 95 -12.33 11.13 -13.08
C GLU A 95 -11.11 11.66 -13.85
N PRO A 96 -10.33 10.81 -14.53
CA PRO A 96 -9.30 11.29 -15.44
C PRO A 96 -9.90 12.24 -16.49
N LYS A 97 -9.23 13.35 -16.79
CA LYS A 97 -9.64 14.18 -17.92
C LYS A 97 -9.43 13.44 -19.23
N ASP A 98 -10.26 13.75 -20.23
CA ASP A 98 -10.03 13.30 -21.60
C ASP A 98 -8.61 13.66 -22.01
N ASN A 99 -7.89 12.69 -22.56
CA ASN A 99 -6.48 12.80 -22.93
C ASN A 99 -5.46 12.84 -21.78
N SER A 100 -5.88 12.65 -20.53
CA SER A 100 -4.96 12.51 -19.40
C SER A 100 -4.11 11.24 -19.54
N ILE A 101 -2.80 11.38 -19.31
CA ILE A 101 -1.85 10.27 -19.15
C ILE A 101 -2.05 9.51 -17.84
N PHE A 102 -2.92 10.04 -16.98
CA PHE A 102 -3.11 9.57 -15.62
C PHE A 102 -4.35 8.67 -15.52
N SER A 103 -4.15 7.44 -15.04
CA SER A 103 -5.25 6.51 -14.78
C SER A 103 -5.88 6.73 -13.40
N ALA A 104 -7.08 6.18 -13.21
CA ALA A 104 -7.74 6.06 -11.91
C ALA A 104 -6.87 5.31 -10.89
N SER A 105 -6.23 4.23 -11.33
CA SER A 105 -5.34 3.40 -10.51
C SER A 105 -4.12 4.19 -10.03
N TYR A 106 -3.54 5.04 -10.89
CA TYR A 106 -2.43 5.90 -10.50
C TYR A 106 -2.85 6.88 -9.40
N LEU A 107 -4.05 7.44 -9.50
CA LEU A 107 -4.59 8.33 -8.47
C LEU A 107 -4.74 7.60 -7.13
N VAL A 108 -5.33 6.39 -7.14
CA VAL A 108 -5.50 5.59 -5.92
C VAL A 108 -4.15 5.25 -5.29
N TRP A 109 -3.17 4.82 -6.08
CA TRP A 109 -1.82 4.56 -5.61
C TRP A 109 -1.16 5.82 -5.00
N PHE A 110 -1.33 6.99 -5.61
CA PHE A 110 -0.76 8.21 -5.07
C PHE A 110 -1.43 8.59 -3.74
N LEU A 111 -2.77 8.51 -3.68
CA LEU A 111 -3.56 8.87 -2.51
C LEU A 111 -3.42 7.87 -1.34
N SER A 112 -3.05 6.62 -1.61
CA SER A 112 -2.81 5.60 -0.57
C SER A 112 -1.49 5.76 0.18
N HIS A 113 -0.62 6.69 -0.23
CA HIS A 113 0.57 7.01 0.55
C HIS A 113 0.15 7.59 1.90
N SER A 114 0.58 6.98 3.00
CA SER A 114 0.20 7.36 4.37
C SER A 114 0.39 8.87 4.66
N VAL A 115 1.41 9.50 4.07
CA VAL A 115 1.65 10.95 4.21
C VAL A 115 0.56 11.78 3.52
N VAL A 116 0.09 11.35 2.35
CA VAL A 116 -0.98 12.00 1.58
C VAL A 116 -2.32 11.76 2.27
N GLU A 117 -2.57 10.52 2.71
CA GLU A 117 -3.77 10.15 3.44
C GLU A 117 -3.92 10.99 4.72
N ASN A 118 -2.87 11.08 5.53
CA ASN A 118 -2.89 11.87 6.75
C ASN A 118 -3.08 13.37 6.46
N PHE A 119 -2.44 13.89 5.41
CA PHE A 119 -2.59 15.29 5.01
C PHE A 119 -4.04 15.64 4.65
N LEU A 120 -4.72 14.76 3.91
CA LEU A 120 -6.11 14.92 3.50
C LEU A 120 -7.10 14.67 4.64
N SER A 121 -6.83 13.70 5.52
CA SER A 121 -7.67 13.38 6.69
C SER A 121 -7.73 14.54 7.69
N LEU A 122 -6.65 15.33 7.81
CA LEU A 122 -6.66 16.54 8.65
C LEU A 122 -7.58 17.63 8.12
N LYS A 123 -7.86 17.63 6.82
CA LYS A 123 -8.80 18.58 6.20
C LYS A 123 -10.27 18.20 6.40
N THR A 124 -10.52 16.98 6.91
CA THR A 124 -11.87 16.48 7.21
C THR A 124 -12.14 16.37 8.71
N GLN A 125 -11.13 16.53 9.56
CA GLN A 125 -11.32 16.60 11.01
C GLN A 125 -12.14 17.85 11.39
N GLY A 126 -13.25 17.62 12.11
CA GLY A 126 -14.14 18.67 12.60
C GLY A 126 -15.22 19.12 11.62
N SER A 127 -15.33 18.53 10.42
CA SER A 127 -16.41 18.85 9.49
C SER A 127 -17.68 18.06 9.81
N ILE A 128 -18.83 18.75 9.83
CA ILE A 128 -20.16 18.14 10.07
C ILE A 128 -20.49 17.08 9.01
N GLN A 129 -20.01 17.29 7.77
CA GLN A 129 -20.06 16.29 6.71
C GLN A 129 -18.67 15.67 6.54
N PRO A 130 -18.52 14.34 6.62
CA PRO A 130 -17.24 13.68 6.37
C PRO A 130 -16.99 13.66 4.86
N SER A 131 -16.49 14.79 4.34
CA SER A 131 -16.07 14.97 2.96
C SER A 131 -14.78 15.77 2.91
N ILE A 132 -13.92 15.47 1.95
CA ILE A 132 -12.75 16.30 1.69
C ILE A 132 -13.21 17.64 1.09
N PRO A 133 -12.78 18.79 1.64
CA PRO A 133 -13.01 20.09 1.01
C PRO A 133 -12.47 20.12 -0.40
N THR A 134 -13.24 20.65 -1.35
CA THR A 134 -12.83 20.73 -2.75
C THR A 134 -11.53 21.52 -2.89
N GLU A 135 -11.34 22.56 -2.07
CA GLU A 135 -10.12 23.37 -2.05
C GLU A 135 -8.88 22.54 -1.68
N ALA A 136 -9.02 21.53 -0.82
CA ALA A 136 -7.92 20.65 -0.47
C ALA A 136 -7.53 19.74 -1.64
N LEU A 137 -8.51 19.26 -2.39
CA LEU A 137 -8.31 18.46 -3.61
C LEU A 137 -7.70 19.30 -4.73
N TYR A 138 -8.18 20.52 -4.96
CA TYR A 138 -7.64 21.42 -5.98
C TYR A 138 -6.17 21.78 -5.72
N ASN A 139 -5.78 21.95 -4.47
CA ASN A 139 -4.41 22.29 -4.11
C ASN A 139 -3.47 21.07 -3.99
N LEU A 140 -4.00 19.85 -4.12
CA LEU A 140 -3.20 18.64 -4.09
C LEU A 140 -2.35 18.56 -5.37
N LYS A 141 -1.03 18.62 -5.23
CA LYS A 141 -0.09 18.39 -6.32
C LYS A 141 0.16 16.90 -6.48
N ILE A 142 0.04 16.43 -7.70
CA ILE A 142 0.31 15.04 -8.09
C ILE A 142 1.53 15.04 -8.99
N PRO A 143 2.52 14.17 -8.71
CA PRO A 143 3.69 14.07 -9.56
C PRO A 143 3.32 13.35 -10.87
N GLU A 144 3.93 13.72 -11.99
CA GLU A 144 3.69 13.08 -13.29
C GLU A 144 4.57 11.82 -13.43
N PRO A 145 4.02 10.66 -13.86
CA PRO A 145 4.80 9.45 -13.99
C PRO A 145 5.87 9.59 -15.08
N LEU A 146 7.11 9.15 -14.79
CA LEU A 146 8.28 9.37 -15.65
C LEU A 146 8.28 8.54 -16.94
N ASN A 147 7.51 7.44 -16.98
CA ASN A 147 7.47 6.50 -18.12
C ASN A 147 6.05 6.37 -18.65
N ILE A 148 5.61 7.32 -19.47
CA ILE A 148 4.35 7.20 -20.22
C ILE A 148 4.71 6.92 -21.68
N LYS A 149 4.87 5.64 -22.02
CA LYS A 149 4.74 5.25 -23.42
C LYS A 149 3.26 5.33 -23.76
N THR A 150 2.88 6.41 -24.44
CA THR A 150 1.54 6.63 -24.98
C THR A 150 1.14 5.48 -25.91
N ASN A 151 0.38 4.50 -25.40
CA ASN A 151 -0.40 3.58 -26.22
C ASN A 151 -1.86 3.64 -25.75
N ARG A 152 -2.64 4.50 -26.43
CA ARG A 152 -4.06 4.76 -26.15
C ARG A 152 -5.02 3.80 -26.85
N LYS A 153 -4.70 2.52 -26.99
CA LYS A 153 -5.66 1.57 -27.56
C LYS A 153 -5.65 0.25 -26.81
N ASN A 154 -6.87 -0.09 -26.38
CA ASN A 154 -7.37 -1.37 -25.88
C ASN A 154 -7.42 -1.47 -24.36
N GLU A 155 -8.66 -1.48 -23.86
CA GLU A 155 -9.12 -2.06 -22.60
C GLU A 155 -8.03 -2.36 -21.56
N ASN A 156 -7.70 -1.36 -20.75
CA ASN A 156 -6.99 -1.64 -19.50
C ASN A 156 -8.01 -2.18 -18.50
N THR A 157 -8.29 -3.48 -18.64
CA THR A 157 -8.54 -4.29 -17.45
C THR A 157 -7.45 -3.90 -16.45
N ILE A 158 -7.80 -3.38 -15.27
CA ILE A 158 -6.85 -3.37 -14.16
C ILE A 158 -6.66 -4.85 -13.79
N SER A 159 -5.85 -5.55 -14.56
CA SER A 159 -4.94 -6.48 -13.93
C SER A 159 -4.14 -5.55 -13.03
N VAL A 160 -4.29 -5.70 -11.71
CA VAL A 160 -3.11 -5.59 -10.84
C VAL A 160 -2.06 -6.36 -11.62
N GLU A 161 -1.13 -5.65 -12.26
CA GLU A 161 -0.21 -6.27 -13.20
C GLU A 161 0.33 -7.50 -12.49
N LYS A 162 0.23 -8.64 -13.17
CA LYS A 162 0.68 -9.94 -12.70
C LYS A 162 2.15 -9.78 -12.31
N SER A 163 2.42 -9.34 -11.09
CA SER A 163 3.75 -9.47 -10.50
C SER A 163 4.09 -10.93 -10.72
N SER A 164 5.14 -11.19 -11.50
CA SER A 164 5.59 -12.56 -11.76
C SER A 164 5.79 -13.28 -10.43
N TYR A 165 6.16 -12.53 -9.38
CA TYR A 165 6.24 -12.94 -7.99
C TYR A 165 4.87 -13.28 -7.38
N ARG A 166 3.82 -12.47 -7.51
CA ARG A 166 2.45 -12.83 -7.08
C ARG A 166 1.91 -14.08 -7.77
N LYS A 167 2.15 -14.22 -9.09
CA LYS A 167 1.76 -15.45 -9.81
C LYS A 167 2.52 -16.66 -9.26
N LEU A 168 3.81 -16.48 -8.96
CA LEU A 168 4.68 -17.52 -8.41
C LEU A 168 4.26 -17.90 -6.97
N ILE A 169 3.95 -16.91 -6.12
CA ILE A 169 3.38 -17.10 -4.78
C ILE A 169 2.08 -17.91 -4.89
N GLY A 170 1.18 -17.55 -5.81
CA GLY A 170 -0.06 -18.29 -6.01
C GLY A 170 0.16 -19.76 -6.38
N ILE A 171 1.12 -20.05 -7.27
CA ILE A 171 1.48 -21.43 -7.63
C ILE A 171 1.99 -22.19 -6.40
N TYR A 172 2.95 -21.62 -5.67
CA TYR A 172 3.51 -22.26 -4.48
C TYR A 172 2.50 -22.41 -3.34
N TYR A 173 1.59 -21.46 -3.20
CA TYR A 173 0.58 -21.47 -2.15
C TYR A 173 -0.49 -22.54 -2.37
N GLU A 174 -0.93 -22.75 -3.62
CA GLU A 174 -1.84 -23.85 -3.95
C GLU A 174 -1.20 -25.21 -3.66
N ASP A 175 0.07 -25.40 -4.04
CA ASP A 175 0.79 -26.63 -3.74
C ASP A 175 1.05 -26.78 -2.23
N TYR A 176 1.31 -25.67 -1.53
CA TYR A 176 1.45 -25.65 -0.07
C TYR A 176 0.18 -26.16 0.59
N ARG A 177 -0.99 -25.63 0.19
CA ARG A 177 -2.29 -26.02 0.75
C ARG A 177 -2.59 -27.50 0.53
N ARG A 178 -2.35 -28.02 -0.69
CA ARG A 178 -2.54 -29.44 -0.99
C ARG A 178 -1.69 -30.34 -0.08
N ASN A 179 -0.42 -29.98 0.11
CA ASN A 179 0.48 -30.75 0.99
C ASN A 179 0.08 -30.62 2.46
N PHE A 180 -0.33 -29.42 2.90
CA PHE A 180 -0.77 -29.18 4.26
C PHE A 180 -2.05 -29.96 4.61
N GLU A 181 -3.02 -30.00 3.70
CA GLU A 181 -4.27 -30.77 3.83
C GLU A 181 -4.00 -32.29 3.81
N ALA A 182 -3.01 -32.74 3.03
CA ALA A 182 -2.56 -34.13 2.99
C ALA A 182 -1.68 -34.53 4.19
N SER A 183 -1.44 -33.63 5.15
CA SER A 183 -0.53 -33.84 6.30
C SER A 183 0.95 -34.05 5.90
N SER A 184 1.33 -33.65 4.70
CA SER A 184 2.72 -33.65 4.20
C SER A 184 3.45 -32.38 4.65
N TYR A 185 3.66 -32.22 5.96
CA TYR A 185 4.16 -30.98 6.56
C TYR A 185 5.61 -30.66 6.19
N MET A 186 6.44 -31.66 5.92
CA MET A 186 7.81 -31.44 5.45
C MET A 186 7.84 -30.75 4.09
N THR A 187 7.04 -31.22 3.13
CA THR A 187 6.88 -30.56 1.82
C THR A 187 6.23 -29.19 1.95
N ALA A 188 5.23 -29.06 2.84
CA ALA A 188 4.61 -27.77 3.14
C ALA A 188 5.65 -26.76 3.69
N ALA A 189 6.58 -27.17 4.55
CA ALA A 189 7.66 -26.31 5.05
C ALA A 189 8.62 -25.83 3.95
N ILE A 190 8.92 -26.68 2.97
CA ILE A 190 9.73 -26.31 1.79
C ILE A 190 9.01 -25.21 0.98
N LEU A 191 7.72 -25.40 0.72
CA LEU A 191 6.89 -24.47 -0.04
C LEU A 191 6.68 -23.16 0.72
N ALA A 192 6.48 -23.22 2.05
CA ALA A 192 6.45 -22.05 2.93
C ALA A 192 7.74 -21.22 2.80
N GLY A 193 8.89 -21.90 2.78
CA GLY A 193 10.19 -21.28 2.55
C GLY A 193 10.30 -20.59 1.19
N ALA A 194 9.80 -21.22 0.12
CA ALA A 194 9.78 -20.64 -1.22
C ALA A 194 8.86 -19.40 -1.30
N ILE A 195 7.67 -19.47 -0.70
CA ILE A 195 6.74 -18.33 -0.63
C ILE A 195 7.39 -17.16 0.12
N ALA A 196 7.97 -17.41 1.29
CA ALA A 196 8.66 -16.41 2.09
C ALA A 196 9.84 -15.76 1.33
N GLU A 197 10.60 -16.56 0.56
CA GLU A 197 11.71 -16.08 -0.26
C GLU A 197 11.21 -15.12 -1.34
N VAL A 198 10.13 -15.48 -2.06
CA VAL A 198 9.53 -14.63 -3.09
C VAL A 198 8.98 -13.32 -2.51
N ILE A 199 8.33 -13.37 -1.34
CA ILE A 199 7.80 -12.17 -0.67
C ILE A 199 8.94 -11.21 -0.30
N LEU A 200 10.00 -11.70 0.37
CA LEU A 200 11.11 -10.83 0.75
C LEU A 200 11.88 -10.29 -0.45
N TYR A 201 11.98 -11.07 -1.53
CA TYR A 201 12.55 -10.62 -2.79
C TYR A 201 11.73 -9.45 -3.34
N GLU A 202 10.41 -9.58 -3.42
CA GLU A 202 9.51 -8.52 -3.89
C GLU A 202 9.62 -7.27 -3.01
N VAL A 203 9.64 -7.42 -1.68
CA VAL A 203 9.85 -6.29 -0.73
C VAL A 203 11.16 -5.54 -1.01
N LEU A 204 12.27 -6.25 -1.26
CA LEU A 204 13.56 -5.62 -1.55
C LEU A 204 13.53 -4.86 -2.89
N ILE A 205 12.87 -5.42 -3.91
CA ILE A 205 12.69 -4.74 -5.20
C ILE A 205 11.82 -3.49 -5.07
N GLU A 206 10.72 -3.57 -4.32
CA GLU A 206 9.84 -2.42 -4.05
C GLU A 206 10.53 -1.30 -3.28
N ASN A 207 11.59 -1.63 -2.53
CA ASN A 207 12.43 -0.68 -1.80
C ASN A 207 13.74 -0.36 -2.55
N GLU A 208 13.72 -0.44 -3.88
CA GLU A 208 14.77 0.02 -4.80
C GLU A 208 16.12 -0.74 -4.68
N VAL A 209 16.12 -1.96 -4.14
CA VAL A 209 17.30 -2.83 -4.17
C VAL A 209 17.48 -3.38 -5.59
N ASN A 210 18.71 -3.32 -6.11
CA ASN A 210 19.03 -3.78 -7.46
C ASN A 210 18.85 -5.30 -7.60
N GLU A 211 18.04 -5.75 -8.57
CA GLU A 211 17.78 -7.18 -8.86
C GLU A 211 19.07 -8.02 -8.98
N LYS A 212 20.13 -7.47 -9.58
CA LYS A 212 21.41 -8.18 -9.72
C LYS A 212 22.08 -8.50 -8.38
N LEU A 213 21.78 -7.73 -7.34
CA LEU A 213 22.27 -8.00 -5.98
C LEU A 213 21.42 -9.03 -5.25
N LEU A 214 20.25 -9.39 -5.79
CA LEU A 214 19.35 -10.39 -5.23
C LEU A 214 19.46 -11.74 -5.95
N GLU A 215 20.02 -11.76 -7.17
CA GLU A 215 20.21 -12.98 -7.95
C GLU A 215 21.00 -14.04 -7.15
N GLY A 216 20.42 -15.23 -7.00
CA GLY A 216 21.03 -16.35 -6.27
C GLY A 216 21.02 -16.23 -4.75
N LYS A 217 20.40 -15.18 -4.18
CA LYS A 217 20.27 -15.07 -2.72
C LYS A 217 19.27 -16.07 -2.16
N THR A 218 19.67 -16.75 -1.10
CA THR A 218 18.77 -17.62 -0.33
C THR A 218 17.87 -16.81 0.60
N LEU A 219 16.76 -17.38 1.06
CA LEU A 219 15.91 -16.80 2.10
C LEU A 219 16.70 -16.22 3.29
N GLY A 220 17.76 -16.89 3.73
CA GLY A 220 18.61 -16.39 4.83
C GLY A 220 19.38 -15.12 4.49
N ASN A 221 19.81 -14.98 3.23
CA ASN A 221 20.43 -13.75 2.76
C ASN A 221 19.40 -12.61 2.68
N LEU A 222 18.19 -12.88 2.18
CA LEU A 222 17.13 -11.88 2.08
C LEU A 222 16.68 -11.39 3.46
N ILE A 223 16.51 -12.28 4.45
CA ILE A 223 16.21 -11.90 5.84
C ILE A 223 17.29 -10.96 6.38
N ARG A 224 18.56 -11.26 6.14
CA ARG A 224 19.68 -10.41 6.58
C ARG A 224 19.64 -9.04 5.91
N ASP A 225 19.34 -8.98 4.62
CA ASP A 225 19.25 -7.71 3.89
C ASP A 225 18.10 -6.84 4.43
N ILE A 226 16.94 -7.44 4.69
CA ILE A 226 15.79 -6.75 5.32
C ILE A 226 16.18 -6.16 6.68
N GLN A 227 16.84 -6.94 7.53
CA GLN A 227 17.29 -6.49 8.86
C GLN A 227 18.36 -5.38 8.77
N LEU A 228 19.29 -5.47 7.82
CA LEU A 228 20.31 -4.45 7.59
C LEU A 228 19.70 -3.12 7.14
N LEU A 229 18.66 -3.19 6.31
CA LEU A 229 17.93 -2.03 5.82
C LEU A 229 16.82 -1.55 6.77
N LYS A 230 16.56 -2.29 7.87
CA LYS A 230 15.48 -2.04 8.83
C LYS A 230 14.09 -1.99 8.19
N LEU A 231 13.89 -2.72 7.09
CA LEU A 231 12.63 -2.71 6.36
C LEU A 231 11.49 -3.37 7.14
N ASP A 232 11.81 -4.27 8.07
CA ASP A 232 10.85 -4.86 9.01
C ASP A 232 10.31 -3.83 10.00
N GLU A 233 11.17 -2.97 10.55
CA GLU A 233 10.78 -1.84 11.40
C GLU A 233 9.95 -0.80 10.61
N ASP A 234 10.38 -0.46 9.39
CA ASP A 234 9.76 0.57 8.57
C ASP A 234 8.40 0.16 7.99
N LEU A 235 8.25 -1.11 7.60
CA LEU A 235 7.02 -1.65 7.01
C LEU A 235 6.10 -2.32 8.04
N GLY A 236 6.59 -2.56 9.27
CA GLY A 236 5.77 -3.02 10.39
C GLY A 236 5.42 -4.51 10.36
N PHE A 237 6.28 -5.36 9.79
CA PHE A 237 6.12 -6.81 9.84
C PHE A 237 7.11 -7.49 10.77
N PHE A 238 6.72 -8.63 11.34
CA PHE A 238 7.56 -9.38 12.25
C PHE A 238 8.52 -10.30 11.48
N ILE A 239 9.78 -9.87 11.34
CA ILE A 239 10.84 -10.67 10.68
C ILE A 239 11.07 -12.04 11.35
N THR A 240 10.70 -12.17 12.62
CA THR A 240 10.78 -13.44 13.38
C THR A 240 10.01 -14.56 12.70
N HIS A 241 8.86 -14.28 12.07
CA HIS A 241 8.11 -15.32 11.35
C HIS A 241 8.85 -15.84 10.12
N PHE A 242 9.57 -14.97 9.41
CA PHE A 242 10.43 -15.38 8.29
C PHE A 242 11.63 -16.22 8.76
N VAL A 243 12.20 -15.86 9.92
CA VAL A 243 13.26 -16.65 10.56
C VAL A 243 12.75 -18.04 10.95
N ASP A 244 11.53 -18.16 11.47
CA ASP A 244 10.95 -19.45 11.85
C ASP A 244 10.63 -20.30 10.61
N VAL A 245 10.06 -19.71 9.56
CA VAL A 245 9.90 -20.39 8.25
C VAL A 245 11.25 -20.88 7.71
N GLN A 246 12.31 -20.07 7.82
CA GLN A 246 13.65 -20.46 7.39
C GLN A 246 14.16 -21.69 8.16
N LYS A 247 13.96 -21.76 9.48
CA LYS A 247 14.35 -22.92 10.29
C LYS A 247 13.62 -24.18 9.84
N LEU A 248 12.29 -24.11 9.66
CA LEU A 248 11.46 -25.23 9.22
C LEU A 248 11.86 -25.72 7.82
N ARG A 249 12.07 -24.79 6.88
CA ARG A 249 12.59 -25.11 5.55
C ARG A 249 13.94 -25.81 5.64
N ASN A 250 14.87 -25.29 6.46
CA ASN A 250 16.20 -25.86 6.59
C ASN A 250 16.19 -27.27 7.18
N GLN A 251 15.30 -27.54 8.15
CA GLN A 251 15.07 -28.88 8.68
C GLN A 251 14.53 -29.84 7.61
N ALA A 252 13.72 -29.36 6.68
CA ALA A 252 13.17 -30.17 5.60
C ALA A 252 14.15 -30.45 4.44
N ILE A 253 15.08 -29.53 4.14
CA ILE A 253 15.90 -29.61 2.92
C ILE A 253 17.35 -30.01 3.19
N HIS A 254 17.95 -29.57 4.29
CA HIS A 254 19.37 -29.82 4.54
C HIS A 254 19.56 -31.21 5.10
N ALA A 255 20.17 -32.10 4.30
CA ALA A 255 20.39 -33.50 4.65
C ALA A 255 20.99 -33.71 6.05
N GLY A 256 21.96 -32.89 6.47
CA GLY A 256 22.55 -33.00 7.82
C GLY A 256 21.57 -32.71 8.97
N LEU A 257 20.60 -31.82 8.77
CA LEU A 257 19.55 -31.53 9.75
C LEU A 257 18.38 -32.53 9.63
N ALA A 258 18.02 -32.89 8.40
CA ALA A 258 16.94 -33.82 8.11
C ALA A 258 17.26 -35.23 8.64
N ILE A 259 18.48 -35.73 8.44
CA ILE A 259 18.94 -37.03 8.98
C ILE A 259 18.88 -37.02 10.52
N GLY A 260 19.39 -35.95 11.14
CA GLY A 260 19.36 -35.81 12.59
C GLY A 260 17.94 -35.73 13.18
N ASN A 261 16.94 -35.32 12.39
CA ASN A 261 15.53 -35.31 12.80
C ASN A 261 14.86 -36.67 12.61
N ILE A 262 15.18 -37.39 11.51
CA ILE A 262 14.72 -38.77 11.29
C ILE A 262 15.20 -39.68 12.42
N GLU A 263 16.47 -39.57 12.82
CA GLU A 263 17.05 -40.35 13.92
C GLU A 263 16.38 -40.05 15.28
N LYS A 264 15.84 -38.84 15.45
CA LYS A 264 15.15 -38.39 16.67
C LYS A 264 13.64 -38.61 16.64
N GLY A 265 13.08 -39.10 15.52
CA GLY A 265 11.64 -39.17 15.30
C GLY A 265 10.95 -37.81 15.33
N ALA A 266 11.69 -36.72 15.05
CA ALA A 266 11.17 -35.36 15.02
C ALA A 266 10.56 -35.08 13.64
N GLU A 267 9.24 -35.00 13.56
CA GLU A 267 8.51 -34.56 12.38
C GLU A 267 8.06 -33.10 12.55
N ILE A 268 7.98 -32.36 11.44
CA ILE A 268 7.39 -31.01 11.45
C ILE A 268 5.91 -31.15 11.73
N GLU A 269 5.43 -30.50 12.78
CA GLU A 269 4.03 -30.54 13.17
C GLU A 269 3.23 -29.42 12.50
N LYS A 270 1.93 -29.67 12.32
CA LYS A 270 0.97 -28.72 11.72
C LYS A 270 1.06 -27.32 12.32
N HIS A 271 1.20 -27.22 13.65
CA HIS A 271 1.16 -25.96 14.37
C HIS A 271 2.42 -25.10 14.19
N GLU A 272 3.54 -25.72 13.80
CA GLU A 272 4.80 -25.00 13.55
C GLU A 272 4.71 -24.12 12.29
N LEU A 273 3.87 -24.53 11.33
CA LEU A 273 3.64 -23.78 10.08
C LEU A 273 2.75 -22.54 10.26
N ASN A 274 2.22 -22.28 11.45
CA ASN A 274 1.41 -21.09 11.76
C ASN A 274 2.18 -19.77 11.51
N CYS A 275 3.52 -19.80 11.48
CA CYS A 275 4.34 -18.66 11.12
C CYS A 275 4.07 -18.16 9.68
N LEU A 276 3.78 -19.06 8.73
CA LEU A 276 3.42 -18.66 7.36
C LEU A 276 2.07 -17.95 7.32
N ASP A 277 1.09 -18.38 8.11
CA ASP A 277 -0.22 -17.72 8.17
C ASP A 277 -0.11 -16.26 8.60
N GLN A 278 0.82 -15.94 9.51
CA GLN A 278 1.06 -14.56 9.93
C GLN A 278 1.68 -13.73 8.80
N ILE A 279 2.58 -14.32 8.02
CA ILE A 279 3.17 -13.68 6.83
C ILE A 279 2.07 -13.42 5.79
N ILE A 280 1.28 -14.42 5.44
CA ILE A 280 0.18 -14.32 4.45
C ILE A 280 -0.83 -13.23 4.87
N LYS A 281 -1.26 -13.23 6.13
CA LYS A 281 -2.18 -12.21 6.66
C LYS A 281 -1.61 -10.80 6.55
N HIS A 282 -0.32 -10.63 6.84
CA HIS A 282 0.33 -9.33 6.77
C HIS A 282 0.42 -8.81 5.32
N PHE A 283 0.79 -9.68 4.38
CA PHE A 283 1.01 -9.31 2.97
C PHE A 283 -0.26 -9.41 2.09
N GLY A 284 -1.40 -9.81 2.67
CA GLY A 284 -2.70 -9.83 1.98
C GLY A 284 -2.77 -10.83 0.83
N ILE A 285 -2.20 -12.02 1.03
CA ILE A 285 -2.18 -13.15 0.09
C ILE A 285 -3.40 -14.05 0.32
#